data_AF-A0ABD1J1B4-F1
#
_entry.id   AF-A0ABD1J1B4-F1
#
_cell.length_a   1.000
_cell.length_b   1.000
_cell.length_c   1.000
_cell.angle_alpha   90.00
_cell.angle_beta   90.00
_cell.angle_gamma   90.00
#
_symmetry.space_group_name_H-M   'P 1'
#
loop_
_entity.id
_entity.type
_entity.pdbx_description
1 polymer ?
#
loop_
_entity_poly.entity_id
_entity_poly.type
_entity_poly.pdbx_seq_one_letter_code
_entity_poly.pdbx_strand_id
1 'polypeptide(L)'
;MAARIDFATQCTAQPTSDDNWGETTTAVTGTSEHSLSQEDIVRITKDLEESVGLGCRRYLSLTLGLLLGLLVFLTPLAFLVLPQVLWPERVQPCGTACEGLFISVAFKLLILLLAVWALFLRPPRAALPRIFVFRALLALLVLLLVLSYWLFYGVRILDSQDENYQGIVQYAVSLVDALLFVHYLAIVLLELRQLQPCFCVCVTRNTDGETRHYNLGQLSIQRAAMVILENYYKDFPVHNPALLTASKSRAAKHLAGLKVYNVDGPGNNATAGQSRAMIAAAARRRDTSHNELYYEEADHERRVRKRKARLVVAVEEAFTHVRRMQEEELKKPPGEVMDPREAAQAIFPSMARALQKYLRTTRQQHCHSMESIQKHLAFCITHNMTPKAFLESYLTPGPTLQYGRERWMASQWTLVSEASVTSSLRDGTAFLLKCIDFSLVVTTKGIPYIKLSEEFIDPKSHKFVLRLQSETSV
;
A
#
# COMPACT_ATOMS: atom_id res chain seq x y z
N MET A 1 13.16 80.73 -18.31
CA MET A 1 14.28 81.68 -18.49
C MET A 1 15.57 80.86 -18.39
N ALA A 2 16.38 80.87 -19.46
CA ALA A 2 17.66 80.13 -19.68
C ALA A 2 17.54 78.58 -19.82
N ALA A 3 17.93 77.88 -20.91
CA ALA A 3 19.13 77.90 -21.81
C ALA A 3 20.39 77.40 -21.05
N ARG A 4 21.29 76.51 -21.51
CA ARG A 4 21.60 75.77 -22.75
C ARG A 4 22.93 74.98 -22.49
N ILE A 5 23.31 74.05 -23.38
CA ILE A 5 24.68 73.51 -23.68
C ILE A 5 25.20 72.44 -22.68
N ASP A 6 25.46 71.16 -23.03
CA ASP A 6 26.21 70.44 -24.10
C ASP A 6 27.66 70.05 -23.76
N PHE A 7 28.12 69.00 -24.44
CA PHE A 7 29.45 68.34 -24.56
C PHE A 7 29.68 67.11 -23.65
N ALA A 8 29.59 65.84 -24.10
CA ALA A 8 30.11 65.11 -25.27
C ALA A 8 31.62 64.81 -25.23
N THR A 9 32.00 63.53 -25.03
CA THR A 9 33.02 62.86 -25.88
C THR A 9 32.96 61.32 -25.72
N GLN A 10 33.04 60.66 -26.88
CA GLN A 10 33.06 59.21 -27.13
C GLN A 10 34.34 58.51 -26.65
N CYS A 11 34.25 57.19 -26.43
CA CYS A 11 35.23 56.25 -26.98
C CYS A 11 34.51 55.03 -27.56
N THR A 12 34.72 54.84 -28.86
CA THR A 12 34.21 53.82 -29.77
C THR A 12 35.06 52.56 -29.74
N ALA A 13 34.43 51.37 -29.83
CA ALA A 13 34.89 50.23 -30.65
C ALA A 13 33.84 49.09 -30.67
N GLN A 14 33.24 48.87 -31.84
CA GLN A 14 32.60 47.63 -32.34
C GLN A 14 33.54 47.04 -33.42
N PRO A 15 33.31 45.90 -34.10
CA PRO A 15 32.45 44.71 -33.82
C PRO A 15 33.16 43.36 -34.16
N THR A 16 32.58 42.19 -33.82
CA THR A 16 32.86 40.93 -34.57
C THR A 16 31.66 39.96 -34.58
N SER A 17 31.20 39.68 -35.81
CA SER A 17 30.49 38.51 -36.38
C SER A 17 29.17 37.97 -35.79
N ASP A 18 28.13 38.23 -36.59
CA ASP A 18 27.23 37.28 -37.28
C ASP A 18 26.23 36.43 -36.50
N ASP A 19 24.98 36.90 -36.55
CA ASP A 19 23.87 36.34 -37.35
C ASP A 19 23.89 34.83 -37.66
N ASN A 20 22.79 34.17 -37.27
CA ASN A 20 21.97 33.26 -38.10
C ASN A 20 21.33 32.16 -37.24
N TRP A 21 20.22 32.48 -36.56
CA TRP A 21 19.39 31.50 -35.84
C TRP A 21 18.20 31.03 -36.68
N GLY A 22 18.48 30.46 -37.84
CA GLY A 22 17.38 30.01 -38.68
C GLY A 22 17.74 29.18 -39.88
N GLU A 23 18.55 28.13 -39.73
CA GLU A 23 18.62 27.06 -40.74
C GLU A 23 19.25 25.79 -40.15
N THR A 24 18.41 24.81 -39.77
CA THR A 24 18.74 23.38 -39.83
C THR A 24 17.45 22.58 -39.94
N THR A 25 16.95 22.57 -41.17
CA THR A 25 16.12 21.52 -41.75
C THR A 25 16.85 20.19 -41.58
N THR A 26 16.33 19.28 -40.75
CA THR A 26 16.69 17.86 -40.86
C THR A 26 15.50 17.10 -41.43
N ALA A 27 15.83 16.45 -42.55
CA ALA A 27 14.95 15.81 -43.48
C ALA A 27 14.28 14.55 -42.92
N VAL A 28 13.07 14.30 -43.43
CA VAL A 28 12.44 12.99 -43.42
C VAL A 28 13.14 12.08 -44.43
N THR A 29 13.68 10.97 -43.94
CA THR A 29 13.95 9.71 -44.66
C THR A 29 13.74 8.62 -43.58
N GLY A 30 12.90 7.61 -43.72
CA GLY A 30 12.69 6.76 -44.89
C GLY A 30 13.27 5.38 -44.59
N THR A 31 12.42 4.48 -44.05
CA THR A 31 12.44 3.00 -44.13
C THR A 31 13.65 2.19 -43.64
N SER A 32 13.39 1.29 -42.67
CA SER A 32 13.93 -0.07 -42.71
C SER A 32 12.86 -1.07 -42.26
N GLU A 33 12.36 -1.83 -43.22
CA GLU A 33 11.48 -2.99 -43.06
C GLU A 33 12.29 -4.12 -42.42
N HIS A 34 12.02 -4.46 -41.15
CA HIS A 34 12.28 -5.75 -40.46
C HIS A 34 12.12 -5.54 -38.94
N SER A 35 10.93 -5.15 -38.50
CA SER A 35 10.57 -5.19 -37.08
C SER A 35 9.54 -6.30 -36.89
N LEU A 36 9.99 -7.44 -36.35
CA LEU A 36 9.09 -8.46 -35.81
C LEU A 36 8.13 -7.77 -34.84
N SER A 37 6.84 -7.79 -35.18
CA SER A 37 5.84 -7.03 -34.46
C SER A 37 5.61 -7.65 -33.08
N GLN A 38 5.38 -6.80 -32.08
CA GLN A 38 5.02 -7.21 -30.71
C GLN A 38 3.79 -8.14 -30.66
N GLU A 39 2.98 -8.12 -31.73
CA GLU A 39 1.76 -8.90 -31.90
C GLU A 39 2.04 -10.38 -32.20
N ASP A 40 3.10 -10.68 -32.96
CA ASP A 40 3.53 -12.06 -33.26
C ASP A 40 4.12 -12.75 -32.02
N ILE A 41 4.85 -11.99 -31.19
CA ILE A 41 5.36 -12.48 -29.90
C ILE A 41 4.21 -12.84 -28.96
N VAL A 42 3.14 -12.04 -28.96
CA VAL A 42 1.95 -12.28 -28.12
C VAL A 42 1.18 -13.52 -28.56
N ARG A 43 1.09 -13.81 -29.87
CA ARG A 43 0.46 -15.05 -30.37
C ARG A 43 1.26 -16.30 -30.01
N ILE A 44 2.57 -16.28 -30.21
CA ILE A 44 3.46 -17.39 -29.84
C ILE A 44 3.39 -17.66 -28.33
N THR A 45 3.30 -16.61 -27.52
CA THR A 45 3.16 -16.72 -26.06
C THR A 45 1.81 -17.34 -25.67
N LYS A 46 0.74 -17.01 -26.39
CA LYS A 46 -0.61 -17.49 -26.12
C LYS A 46 -0.77 -18.98 -26.44
N ASP A 47 -0.21 -19.44 -27.56
CA ASP A 47 -0.24 -20.85 -27.96
C ASP A 47 0.62 -21.73 -27.02
N LEU A 48 1.69 -21.17 -26.44
CA LEU A 48 2.49 -21.82 -25.40
C LEU A 48 1.79 -21.82 -24.03
N GLU A 49 0.95 -20.83 -23.73
CA GLU A 49 0.20 -20.74 -22.47
C GLU A 49 -1.00 -21.70 -22.41
N GLU A 50 -1.61 -22.07 -23.53
CA GLU A 50 -2.69 -23.08 -23.57
C GLU A 50 -2.19 -24.52 -23.38
N SER A 51 -0.92 -24.79 -23.69
CA SER A 51 -0.35 -26.15 -23.64
C SER A 51 0.25 -26.55 -22.28
N VAL A 52 0.47 -25.62 -21.34
CA VAL A 52 1.14 -25.89 -20.05
C VAL A 52 0.22 -25.56 -18.86
N GLY A 53 -0.41 -26.59 -18.27
CA GLY A 53 -1.35 -26.44 -17.15
C GLY A 53 -0.79 -25.68 -15.93
N LEU A 54 -1.65 -24.86 -15.28
CA LEU A 54 -1.33 -23.93 -14.18
C LEU A 54 -0.56 -24.52 -12.98
N GLY A 55 -0.67 -25.83 -12.73
CA GLY A 55 0.08 -26.51 -11.67
C GLY A 55 1.58 -26.63 -11.96
N CYS A 56 1.96 -26.81 -13.24
CA CYS A 56 3.35 -27.05 -13.64
C CYS A 56 4.22 -25.78 -13.50
N ARG A 57 3.65 -24.60 -13.79
CA ARG A 57 4.35 -23.30 -13.75
C ARG A 57 4.84 -22.91 -12.35
N ARG A 58 4.12 -23.27 -11.29
CA ARG A 58 4.52 -23.01 -9.89
C ARG A 58 5.74 -23.81 -9.51
N TYR A 59 5.75 -25.11 -9.82
CA TYR A 59 6.90 -25.97 -9.59
C TYR A 59 8.06 -25.56 -10.49
N LEU A 60 7.83 -25.22 -11.76
CA LEU A 60 8.88 -24.86 -12.71
C LEU A 60 9.76 -23.70 -12.22
N SER A 61 9.17 -22.64 -11.66
CA SER A 61 9.96 -21.50 -11.14
C SER A 61 10.77 -21.86 -9.89
N LEU A 62 10.21 -22.70 -9.02
CA LEU A 62 10.88 -23.20 -7.82
C LEU A 62 11.98 -24.20 -8.17
N THR A 63 11.73 -25.11 -9.11
CA THR A 63 12.70 -26.12 -9.57
C THR A 63 13.84 -25.44 -10.32
N LEU A 64 13.56 -24.45 -11.18
CA LEU A 64 14.59 -23.69 -11.87
C LEU A 64 15.44 -22.87 -10.88
N GLY A 65 14.81 -22.25 -9.88
CA GLY A 65 15.50 -21.53 -8.81
C GLY A 65 16.37 -22.43 -7.94
N LEU A 66 15.86 -23.61 -7.57
CA LEU A 66 16.59 -24.62 -6.81
C LEU A 66 17.78 -25.15 -7.63
N LEU A 67 17.58 -25.45 -8.91
CA LEU A 67 18.60 -26.00 -9.79
C LEU A 67 19.71 -24.98 -10.06
N LEU A 68 19.34 -23.71 -10.28
CA LEU A 68 20.31 -22.61 -10.38
C LEU A 68 21.04 -22.37 -9.05
N GLY A 69 20.34 -22.41 -7.91
CA GLY A 69 20.94 -22.26 -6.59
C GLY A 69 21.92 -23.39 -6.25
N LEU A 70 21.56 -24.63 -6.60
CA LEU A 70 22.42 -25.80 -6.45
C LEU A 70 23.65 -25.70 -7.36
N LEU A 71 23.46 -25.30 -8.62
CA LEU A 71 24.55 -25.07 -9.56
C LEU A 71 25.52 -24.02 -8.99
N VAL A 72 25.03 -22.85 -8.60
CA VAL A 72 25.84 -21.77 -8.00
C VAL A 72 26.60 -22.19 -6.74
N PHE A 73 26.03 -23.07 -5.93
CA PHE A 73 26.68 -23.58 -4.72
C PHE A 73 27.71 -24.67 -5.02
N LEU A 74 27.43 -25.55 -5.97
CA LEU A 74 28.31 -26.67 -6.32
C LEU A 74 29.47 -26.27 -7.23
N THR A 75 29.33 -25.22 -8.04
CA THR A 75 30.40 -24.82 -8.98
C THR A 75 31.73 -24.47 -8.31
N PRO A 76 31.80 -23.70 -7.20
CA PRO A 76 33.08 -23.40 -6.57
C PRO A 76 33.67 -24.63 -5.88
N LEU A 77 32.84 -25.54 -5.37
CA LEU A 77 33.29 -26.83 -4.82
C LEU A 77 33.85 -27.74 -5.92
N ALA A 78 33.21 -27.79 -7.08
CA ALA A 78 33.69 -28.54 -8.23
C ALA A 78 35.06 -28.05 -8.70
N PHE A 79 35.28 -26.73 -8.74
CA PHE A 79 36.58 -26.15 -9.14
C PHE A 79 37.73 -26.52 -8.21
N LEU A 80 37.45 -26.73 -6.92
CA LEU A 80 38.44 -27.17 -5.93
C LEU A 80 38.70 -28.68 -5.99
N VAL A 81 37.65 -29.48 -6.22
CA VAL A 81 37.75 -30.95 -6.18
C VAL A 81 38.21 -31.57 -7.50
N LEU A 82 37.82 -31.01 -8.67
CA LEU A 82 38.15 -31.60 -9.97
C LEU A 82 39.65 -31.87 -10.19
N PRO A 83 40.57 -30.91 -9.92
CA PRO A 83 41.99 -31.11 -10.16
C PRO A 83 42.58 -32.23 -9.30
N GLN A 84 42.12 -32.32 -8.05
CA GLN A 84 42.54 -33.35 -7.09
C GLN A 84 42.09 -34.76 -7.52
N VAL A 85 40.94 -34.88 -8.20
CA VAL A 85 40.40 -36.17 -8.63
C VAL A 85 41.00 -36.63 -9.96
N LEU A 86 41.15 -35.74 -10.93
CA LEU A 86 41.56 -36.12 -12.29
C LEU A 86 43.08 -36.36 -12.40
N TRP A 87 43.92 -35.67 -11.61
CA TRP A 87 45.39 -35.72 -11.74
C TRP A 87 46.10 -35.45 -10.39
N PRO A 88 45.84 -36.27 -9.35
CA PRO A 88 46.34 -36.05 -7.98
C PRO A 88 47.87 -35.96 -7.89
N GLU A 89 48.59 -36.70 -8.73
CA GLU A 89 50.06 -36.78 -8.70
C GLU A 89 50.77 -35.53 -9.27
N ARG A 90 50.05 -34.63 -9.95
CA ARG A 90 50.62 -33.43 -10.60
C ARG A 90 50.35 -32.13 -9.85
N VAL A 91 49.45 -32.16 -8.86
CA VAL A 91 49.02 -30.96 -8.15
C VAL A 91 50.01 -30.66 -7.02
N GLN A 92 50.57 -29.45 -7.01
CA GLN A 92 51.50 -29.06 -5.95
C GLN A 92 50.82 -29.01 -4.57
N PRO A 93 51.51 -29.41 -3.50
CA PRO A 93 50.95 -29.35 -2.15
C PRO A 93 50.62 -27.91 -1.75
N CYS A 94 49.45 -27.73 -1.15
CA CYS A 94 48.93 -26.44 -0.70
C CYS A 94 49.80 -25.90 0.46
N GLY A 95 50.30 -24.67 0.31
CA GLY A 95 51.00 -23.96 1.40
C GLY A 95 50.03 -23.28 2.37
N THR A 96 50.57 -22.68 3.45
CA THR A 96 49.78 -21.99 4.49
C THR A 96 48.89 -20.85 3.96
N ALA A 97 49.30 -20.17 2.90
CA ALA A 97 48.49 -19.15 2.25
C ALA A 97 47.23 -19.73 1.57
N CYS A 98 47.33 -20.94 1.02
CA CYS A 98 46.25 -21.65 0.37
C CYS A 98 45.27 -22.25 1.41
N GLU A 99 45.76 -22.71 2.56
CA GLU A 99 44.93 -23.07 3.72
C GLU A 99 44.06 -21.89 4.22
N GLY A 100 44.62 -20.68 4.26
CA GLY A 100 43.84 -19.47 4.58
C GLY A 100 42.73 -19.16 3.58
N LEU A 101 42.96 -19.43 2.29
CA LEU A 101 41.95 -19.27 1.25
C LEU A 101 40.81 -20.29 1.40
N PHE A 102 41.09 -21.53 1.83
CA PHE A 102 40.04 -22.51 2.13
C PHE A 102 39.09 -22.05 3.23
N ILE A 103 39.62 -21.46 4.30
CA ILE A 103 38.81 -20.90 5.38
C ILE A 103 37.92 -19.77 4.82
N SER A 104 38.49 -18.88 4.01
CA SER A 104 37.76 -17.79 3.34
C SER A 104 36.63 -18.33 2.45
N VAL A 105 36.90 -19.35 1.62
CA VAL A 105 35.89 -20.00 0.78
C VAL A 105 34.80 -20.63 1.64
N ALA A 106 35.15 -21.32 2.73
CA ALA A 106 34.17 -21.96 3.61
C ALA A 106 33.19 -20.94 4.22
N PHE A 107 33.69 -19.82 4.75
CA PHE A 107 32.83 -18.74 5.27
C PHE A 107 31.99 -18.09 4.17
N LYS A 108 32.58 -17.80 3.02
CA LYS A 108 31.84 -17.19 1.90
C LYS A 108 30.77 -18.13 1.32
N LEU A 109 31.04 -19.43 1.23
CA LEU A 109 30.06 -20.44 0.84
C LEU A 109 28.95 -20.60 1.87
N LEU A 110 29.24 -20.46 3.16
CA LEU A 110 28.21 -20.44 4.21
C LEU A 110 27.29 -19.22 4.05
N ILE A 111 27.86 -18.03 3.80
CA ILE A 111 27.08 -16.82 3.52
C ILE A 111 26.26 -17.00 2.24
N LEU A 112 26.85 -17.56 1.18
CA LEU A 112 26.16 -17.83 -0.08
C LEU A 112 25.01 -18.84 0.12
N LEU A 113 25.21 -19.86 0.95
CA LEU A 113 24.17 -20.84 1.30
C LEU A 113 23.00 -20.15 2.04
N LEU A 114 23.30 -19.32 3.03
CA LEU A 114 22.29 -18.53 3.75
C LEU A 114 21.57 -17.55 2.82
N ALA A 115 22.29 -16.95 1.86
CA ALA A 115 21.76 -16.05 0.84
C ALA A 115 20.80 -16.77 -0.13
N VAL A 116 21.21 -17.94 -0.64
CA VAL A 116 20.37 -18.81 -1.48
C VAL A 116 19.16 -19.28 -0.68
N TRP A 117 19.33 -19.68 0.58
CA TRP A 117 18.23 -20.03 1.47
C TRP A 117 17.25 -18.86 1.67
N ALA A 118 17.75 -17.67 1.97
CA ALA A 118 16.93 -16.48 2.20
C ALA A 118 16.16 -16.03 0.93
N LEU A 119 16.70 -16.25 -0.26
CA LEU A 119 16.05 -15.90 -1.52
C LEU A 119 15.08 -16.97 -2.04
N PHE A 120 15.44 -18.25 -1.93
CA PHE A 120 14.70 -19.36 -2.54
C PHE A 120 13.78 -20.12 -1.57
N LEU A 121 14.16 -20.23 -0.29
CA LEU A 121 13.39 -20.96 0.74
C LEU A 121 12.49 -20.05 1.58
N ARG A 122 12.67 -18.72 1.50
CA ARG A 122 11.68 -17.80 2.06
C ARG A 122 10.38 -17.95 1.26
N PRO A 123 9.28 -18.44 1.88
CA PRO A 123 8.04 -18.62 1.17
C PRO A 123 7.65 -17.26 0.57
N PRO A 124 7.46 -17.16 -0.75
CA PRO A 124 6.97 -15.94 -1.34
C PRO A 124 5.60 -15.66 -0.69
N ARG A 125 5.50 -14.55 0.05
CA ARG A 125 4.27 -14.15 0.77
C ARG A 125 3.05 -14.06 -0.16
N ALA A 126 3.28 -13.96 -1.47
CA ALA A 126 2.27 -14.13 -2.51
C ALA A 126 2.89 -14.82 -3.75
N ALA A 127 2.22 -15.85 -4.27
CA ALA A 127 2.57 -16.47 -5.55
C ALA A 127 2.03 -15.61 -6.69
N LEU A 128 2.93 -14.96 -7.44
CA LEU A 128 2.57 -14.16 -8.61
C LEU A 128 2.86 -14.97 -9.88
N PRO A 129 1.95 -15.00 -10.87
CA PRO A 129 2.10 -15.86 -12.04
C PRO A 129 3.22 -15.43 -13.01
N ARG A 130 3.85 -14.26 -12.85
CA ARG A 130 4.91 -13.80 -13.76
C ARG A 130 6.30 -13.85 -13.12
N ILE A 131 7.27 -14.25 -13.95
CA ILE A 131 8.69 -14.17 -13.65
C ILE A 131 9.03 -12.70 -13.48
N PHE A 132 9.50 -12.30 -12.30
CA PHE A 132 9.96 -10.94 -12.05
C PHE A 132 11.14 -10.64 -12.97
N VAL A 133 11.01 -9.65 -13.87
CA VAL A 133 12.05 -9.28 -14.86
C VAL A 133 13.41 -9.07 -14.20
N PHE A 134 13.46 -8.43 -13.03
CA PHE A 134 14.72 -8.27 -12.29
C PHE A 134 15.27 -9.59 -11.74
N ARG A 135 14.42 -10.51 -11.26
CA ARG A 135 14.87 -11.84 -10.85
C ARG A 135 15.34 -12.67 -12.05
N ALA A 136 14.67 -12.56 -13.20
CA ALA A 136 15.09 -13.20 -14.44
C ALA A 136 16.42 -12.62 -14.94
N LEU A 137 16.57 -11.30 -14.92
CA LEU A 137 17.79 -10.61 -15.35
C LEU A 137 18.96 -10.92 -14.41
N LEU A 138 18.72 -10.96 -13.10
CA LEU A 138 19.72 -11.40 -12.12
C LEU A 138 20.05 -12.89 -12.29
N ALA A 139 19.07 -13.75 -12.52
CA ALA A 139 19.30 -15.17 -12.78
C ALA A 139 20.07 -15.40 -14.09
N LEU A 140 19.77 -14.64 -15.15
CA LEU A 140 20.51 -14.64 -16.41
C LEU A 140 21.95 -14.15 -16.21
N LEU A 141 22.15 -13.07 -15.46
CA LEU A 141 23.48 -12.55 -15.14
C LEU A 141 24.31 -13.60 -14.38
N VAL A 142 23.71 -14.26 -13.37
CA VAL A 142 24.35 -15.36 -12.64
C VAL A 142 24.70 -16.52 -13.57
N LEU A 143 23.77 -16.92 -14.45
CA LEU A 143 24.01 -17.99 -15.42
C LEU A 143 25.18 -17.66 -16.36
N LEU A 144 25.18 -16.45 -16.95
CA LEU A 144 26.25 -16.00 -17.85
C LEU A 144 27.60 -15.96 -17.14
N LEU A 145 27.63 -15.48 -15.90
CA LEU A 145 28.83 -15.45 -15.08
C LEU A 145 29.35 -16.86 -14.80
N VAL A 146 28.49 -17.78 -14.37
CA VAL A 146 28.90 -19.16 -14.12
C VAL A 146 29.41 -19.83 -15.39
N LEU A 147 28.73 -19.63 -16.53
CA LEU A 147 29.16 -20.17 -17.83
C LEU A 147 30.52 -19.60 -18.27
N SER A 148 30.75 -18.30 -18.14
CA SER A 148 32.04 -17.70 -18.51
C SER A 148 33.18 -18.22 -17.65
N TYR A 149 32.93 -18.42 -16.35
CA TYR A 149 33.92 -18.99 -15.44
C TYR A 149 34.22 -20.46 -15.75
N TRP A 150 33.20 -21.27 -16.09
CA TRP A 150 33.41 -22.65 -16.53
C TRP A 150 34.20 -22.76 -17.83
N LEU A 151 33.92 -21.90 -18.81
CA LEU A 151 34.65 -21.88 -20.08
C LEU A 151 36.13 -21.56 -19.86
N PHE A 152 36.42 -20.52 -19.06
CA PHE A 152 37.79 -20.17 -18.75
C PHE A 152 38.49 -21.25 -17.93
N TYR A 153 37.81 -21.84 -16.94
CA TYR A 153 38.32 -22.96 -16.16
C TYR A 153 38.63 -24.18 -17.05
N GLY A 154 37.75 -24.50 -17.99
CA GLY A 154 37.95 -25.58 -18.96
C GLY A 154 39.22 -25.38 -19.79
N VAL A 155 39.38 -24.22 -20.42
CA VAL A 155 40.50 -23.97 -21.33
C VAL A 155 41.82 -23.73 -20.59
N ARG A 156 41.80 -23.02 -19.45
CA ARG A 156 43.02 -22.57 -18.76
C ARG A 156 43.48 -23.45 -17.61
N ILE A 157 42.62 -24.31 -17.08
CA ILE A 157 42.96 -25.14 -15.94
C ILE A 157 42.87 -26.62 -16.33
N LEU A 158 41.77 -27.04 -16.99
CA LEU A 158 41.61 -28.44 -17.38
C LEU A 158 42.44 -28.82 -18.63
N ASP A 159 42.44 -28.00 -19.68
CA ASP A 159 43.14 -28.31 -20.93
C ASP A 159 44.66 -28.12 -20.82
N SER A 160 45.10 -27.00 -20.23
CA SER A 160 46.53 -26.73 -20.01
C SER A 160 47.12 -27.41 -18.77
N GLN A 161 46.31 -28.10 -17.97
CA GLN A 161 46.73 -28.85 -16.79
C GLN A 161 47.67 -28.04 -15.88
N ASP A 162 47.17 -26.91 -15.36
CA ASP A 162 47.90 -26.02 -14.45
C ASP A 162 48.26 -26.68 -13.09
N GLU A 163 49.56 -26.81 -12.80
CA GLU A 163 50.07 -27.47 -11.58
C GLU A 163 49.93 -26.60 -10.32
N ASN A 164 49.71 -25.29 -10.47
CA ASN A 164 49.65 -24.34 -9.36
C ASN A 164 48.27 -24.33 -8.67
N TYR A 165 48.12 -25.17 -7.65
CA TYR A 165 46.87 -25.29 -6.90
C TYR A 165 46.44 -23.98 -6.21
N GLN A 166 47.38 -23.16 -5.74
CA GLN A 166 47.04 -21.87 -5.12
C GLN A 166 46.33 -20.94 -6.11
N GLY A 167 46.74 -20.94 -7.38
CA GLY A 167 46.08 -20.17 -8.45
C GLY A 167 44.65 -20.65 -8.70
N ILE A 168 44.42 -21.96 -8.67
CA ILE A 168 43.09 -22.56 -8.81
C ILE A 168 42.17 -22.17 -7.65
N VAL A 169 42.67 -22.24 -6.42
CA VAL A 169 41.91 -21.83 -5.22
C VAL A 169 41.59 -20.33 -5.27
N GLN A 170 42.53 -19.48 -5.68
CA GLN A 170 42.28 -18.04 -5.86
C GLN A 170 41.22 -17.78 -6.94
N TYR A 171 41.24 -18.55 -8.02
CA TYR A 171 40.22 -18.46 -9.07
C TYR A 171 38.83 -18.83 -8.55
N ALA A 172 38.71 -19.93 -7.78
CA ALA A 172 37.47 -20.31 -7.12
C ALA A 172 36.97 -19.25 -6.13
N VAL A 173 37.87 -18.62 -5.36
CA VAL A 173 37.53 -17.50 -4.47
C VAL A 173 36.94 -16.33 -5.24
N SER A 174 37.53 -15.97 -6.39
CA SER A 174 37.05 -14.87 -7.23
C SER A 174 35.64 -15.10 -7.77
N LEU A 175 35.30 -16.36 -8.09
CA LEU A 175 33.93 -16.74 -8.48
C LEU A 175 32.96 -16.51 -7.33
N VAL A 176 33.30 -16.98 -6.12
CA VAL A 176 32.43 -16.80 -4.94
C VAL A 176 32.24 -15.31 -4.63
N ASP A 177 33.28 -14.50 -4.75
CA ASP A 177 33.18 -13.05 -4.56
C ASP A 177 32.24 -12.41 -5.58
N ALA A 178 32.37 -12.75 -6.86
CA ALA A 178 31.49 -12.24 -7.90
C ALA A 178 30.02 -12.65 -7.66
N LEU A 179 29.78 -13.90 -7.24
CA LEU A 179 28.44 -14.38 -6.89
C LEU A 179 27.85 -13.62 -5.68
N LEU A 180 28.66 -13.34 -4.66
CA LEU A 180 28.24 -12.53 -3.51
C LEU A 180 27.93 -11.08 -3.92
N PHE A 181 28.73 -10.46 -4.79
CA PHE A 181 28.44 -9.11 -5.30
C PHE A 181 27.11 -9.05 -6.07
N VAL A 182 26.85 -10.03 -6.94
CA VAL A 182 25.56 -10.11 -7.65
C VAL A 182 24.41 -10.31 -6.66
N HIS A 183 24.63 -11.06 -5.57
CA HIS A 183 23.64 -11.19 -4.50
C HIS A 183 23.39 -9.87 -3.75
N TYR A 184 24.43 -9.13 -3.38
CA TYR A 184 24.26 -7.81 -2.76
C TYR A 184 23.51 -6.85 -3.68
N LEU A 185 23.82 -6.84 -4.98
CA LEU A 185 23.06 -6.08 -5.98
C LEU A 185 21.59 -6.53 -6.02
N ALA A 186 21.32 -7.83 -5.91
CA ALA A 186 19.96 -8.35 -5.84
C ALA A 186 19.20 -7.82 -4.62
N ILE A 187 19.82 -7.79 -3.43
CA ILE A 187 19.22 -7.21 -2.22
C ILE A 187 18.89 -5.74 -2.45
N VAL A 188 19.84 -4.96 -3.00
CA VAL A 188 19.66 -3.55 -3.27
C VAL A 188 18.50 -3.31 -4.24
N LEU A 189 18.50 -3.99 -5.39
CA LEU A 189 17.48 -3.80 -6.42
C LEU A 189 16.09 -4.28 -5.98
N LEU A 190 16.01 -5.33 -5.15
CA LEU A 190 14.74 -5.90 -4.72
C LEU A 190 14.17 -5.24 -3.46
N GLU A 191 14.98 -4.84 -2.49
CA GLU A 191 14.52 -4.31 -1.19
C GLU A 191 14.54 -2.76 -1.13
N LEU A 192 15.57 -2.07 -1.64
CA LEU A 192 15.62 -0.58 -1.56
C LEU A 192 14.57 0.10 -2.45
N ARG A 193 14.21 -0.51 -3.59
CA ARG A 193 13.17 0.02 -4.47
C ARG A 193 11.77 -0.04 -3.85
N GLN A 194 11.53 -1.00 -2.94
CA GLN A 194 10.24 -1.08 -2.22
C GLN A 194 10.08 0.08 -1.21
N LEU A 195 11.18 0.72 -0.80
CA LEU A 195 11.19 1.75 0.24
C LEU A 195 11.01 3.19 -0.30
N GLN A 196 11.23 3.44 -1.59
CA GLN A 196 11.00 4.78 -2.17
C GLN A 196 9.54 4.93 -2.63
N PRO A 197 8.72 5.77 -1.97
CA PRO A 197 7.36 6.05 -2.43
C PRO A 197 7.42 6.87 -3.72
N CYS A 198 6.82 6.36 -4.80
CA CYS A 198 6.73 7.04 -6.09
C CYS A 198 5.30 7.42 -6.45
N PHE A 199 4.31 6.73 -5.87
CA PHE A 199 2.90 6.90 -6.18
C PHE A 199 2.09 7.11 -4.90
N CYS A 200 1.11 8.00 -4.97
CA CYS A 200 0.02 8.11 -4.00
C CYS A 200 -1.21 7.39 -4.58
N VAL A 201 -1.74 6.46 -3.82
CA VAL A 201 -2.86 5.61 -4.22
C VAL A 201 -4.06 5.94 -3.37
N CYS A 202 -5.16 6.35 -4.03
CA CYS A 202 -6.44 6.56 -3.40
C CYS A 202 -7.30 5.31 -3.54
N VAL A 203 -7.67 4.73 -2.40
CA VAL A 203 -8.49 3.53 -2.28
C VAL A 203 -9.84 3.95 -1.76
N THR A 204 -10.89 3.66 -2.53
CA THR A 204 -12.26 4.09 -2.22
C THR A 204 -13.18 2.88 -2.20
N ARG A 205 -13.98 2.72 -1.15
CA ARG A 205 -14.98 1.65 -1.09
C ARG A 205 -16.24 2.08 -1.85
N ASN A 206 -16.64 1.31 -2.85
CA ASN A 206 -17.71 1.70 -3.79
C ASN A 206 -19.09 1.88 -3.14
N THR A 207 -19.34 1.20 -2.01
CA THR A 207 -20.66 1.16 -1.38
C THR A 207 -20.99 2.38 -0.54
N ASP A 208 -20.02 2.90 0.20
CA ASP A 208 -20.19 3.94 1.21
C ASP A 208 -19.23 5.11 1.05
N GLY A 209 -18.31 5.05 0.07
CA GLY A 209 -17.44 6.15 -0.28
C GLY A 209 -16.31 6.40 0.71
N GLU A 210 -16.05 5.51 1.67
CA GLU A 210 -14.89 5.66 2.57
C GLU A 210 -13.61 5.61 1.73
N THR A 211 -12.76 6.62 1.89
CA THR A 211 -11.54 6.79 1.10
C THR A 211 -10.31 6.86 1.98
N ARG A 212 -9.23 6.17 1.60
CA ARG A 212 -7.91 6.26 2.24
C ARG A 212 -6.82 6.41 1.19
N HIS A 213 -5.74 7.08 1.57
CA HIS A 213 -4.60 7.37 0.71
C HIS A 213 -3.35 6.67 1.22
N TYR A 214 -2.62 6.02 0.33
CA TYR A 214 -1.40 5.27 0.65
C TYR A 214 -0.27 5.63 -0.29
N ASN A 215 0.94 5.73 0.24
CA ASN A 215 2.13 5.92 -0.57
C ASN A 215 2.73 4.55 -0.91
N LEU A 216 2.92 4.27 -2.20
CA LEU A 216 3.49 3.04 -2.72
C LEU A 216 4.72 3.33 -3.58
N GLY A 217 5.69 2.42 -3.54
CA GLY A 217 6.82 2.44 -4.47
C GLY A 217 6.46 1.89 -5.85
N GLN A 218 7.49 1.59 -6.65
CA GLN A 218 7.33 1.01 -7.98
C GLN A 218 7.00 -0.48 -7.89
N LEU A 219 5.72 -0.80 -7.80
CA LEU A 219 5.18 -2.15 -7.69
C LEU A 219 4.38 -2.53 -8.94
N SER A 220 4.16 -3.82 -9.19
CA SER A 220 3.14 -4.25 -10.16
C SER A 220 1.73 -4.04 -9.60
N ILE A 221 0.72 -3.95 -10.46
CA ILE A 221 -0.68 -3.79 -10.04
C ILE A 221 -1.10 -4.92 -9.06
N GLN A 222 -0.71 -6.17 -9.32
CA GLN A 222 -0.91 -7.31 -8.40
C GLN A 222 -0.28 -7.11 -7.02
N ARG A 223 0.96 -6.64 -6.97
CA ARG A 223 1.69 -6.44 -5.70
C ARG A 223 1.11 -5.26 -4.94
N ALA A 224 0.75 -4.18 -5.64
CA ALA A 224 0.05 -3.03 -5.08
C ALA A 224 -1.31 -3.44 -4.49
N ALA A 225 -2.08 -4.28 -5.20
CA ALA A 225 -3.35 -4.82 -4.72
C ALA A 225 -3.22 -5.54 -3.38
N MET A 226 -2.19 -6.38 -3.20
CA MET A 226 -1.97 -7.08 -1.92
C MET A 226 -1.67 -6.11 -0.77
N VAL A 227 -0.81 -5.12 -1.00
CA VAL A 227 -0.49 -4.10 0.02
C VAL A 227 -1.74 -3.29 0.39
N ILE A 228 -2.58 -2.97 -0.60
CA ILE A 228 -3.85 -2.27 -0.37
C ILE A 228 -4.82 -3.11 0.45
N LEU A 229 -4.90 -4.41 0.22
CA LEU A 229 -5.74 -5.30 1.02
C LEU A 229 -5.25 -5.40 2.47
N GLU A 230 -3.94 -5.50 2.69
CA GLU A 230 -3.36 -5.46 4.03
C GLU A 230 -3.71 -4.16 4.76
N ASN A 231 -3.54 -3.02 4.08
CA ASN A 231 -3.90 -1.72 4.64
C ASN A 231 -5.42 -1.55 4.82
N TYR A 232 -6.24 -2.14 3.95
CA TYR A 232 -7.70 -2.15 4.11
C TYR A 232 -8.08 -2.83 5.42
N TYR A 233 -7.46 -3.96 5.73
CA TYR A 233 -7.74 -4.69 6.96
C TYR A 233 -7.30 -3.94 8.24
N LYS A 234 -6.32 -3.04 8.09
CA LYS A 234 -5.73 -2.26 9.16
C LYS A 234 -6.38 -0.88 9.38
N ASP A 235 -6.78 -0.19 8.33
CA ASP A 235 -7.12 1.24 8.42
C ASP A 235 -8.58 1.54 8.08
N PHE A 236 -9.28 0.63 7.38
CA PHE A 236 -10.68 0.87 7.02
C PHE A 236 -11.64 0.45 8.14
N PRO A 237 -12.70 1.24 8.37
CA PRO A 237 -13.78 0.86 9.26
C PRO A 237 -14.59 -0.29 8.66
N VAL A 238 -15.20 -1.10 9.54
CA VAL A 238 -16.06 -2.23 9.13
C VAL A 238 -17.13 -1.79 8.15
N HIS A 239 -17.22 -2.50 7.03
CA HIS A 239 -18.31 -2.34 6.08
C HIS A 239 -19.65 -2.72 6.75
N ASN A 240 -20.56 -1.75 6.88
CA ASN A 240 -21.89 -1.94 7.46
C ASN A 240 -22.99 -1.79 6.39
N PRO A 241 -23.42 -2.89 5.73
CA PRO A 241 -24.44 -2.84 4.68
C PRO A 241 -25.82 -2.43 5.22
N ALA A 242 -26.05 -2.58 6.53
CA ALA A 242 -27.31 -2.22 7.16
C ALA A 242 -27.53 -0.69 7.21
N LEU A 243 -26.46 0.12 7.16
CA LEU A 243 -26.58 1.58 7.04
C LEU A 243 -27.01 2.00 5.63
N LEU A 244 -26.48 1.33 4.60
CA LEU A 244 -26.78 1.62 3.20
C LEU A 244 -28.21 1.23 2.79
N THR A 245 -28.72 0.13 3.34
CA THR A 245 -30.12 -0.25 3.14
C THR A 245 -31.08 0.65 3.91
N ALA A 246 -30.63 1.33 4.96
CA ALA A 246 -31.46 2.23 5.75
C ALA A 246 -31.90 3.47 4.95
N SER A 247 -31.01 4.07 4.16
CA SER A 247 -31.35 5.20 3.29
C SER A 247 -32.36 4.80 2.21
N LYS A 248 -32.15 3.64 1.57
CA LYS A 248 -33.09 3.09 0.57
C LYS A 248 -34.46 2.76 1.17
N SER A 249 -34.50 2.17 2.37
CA SER A 249 -35.76 1.86 3.06
C SER A 249 -36.51 3.12 3.50
N ARG A 250 -35.80 4.19 3.89
CA ARG A 250 -36.39 5.49 4.21
C ARG A 250 -37.02 6.13 2.97
N ALA A 251 -36.29 6.16 1.86
CA ALA A 251 -36.81 6.64 0.58
C ALA A 251 -38.07 5.88 0.13
N ALA A 252 -38.07 4.55 0.27
CA ALA A 252 -39.21 3.71 -0.11
C ALA A 252 -40.45 3.93 0.78
N LYS A 253 -40.27 4.16 2.09
CA LYS A 253 -41.39 4.47 3.01
C LYS A 253 -42.06 5.80 2.69
N HIS A 254 -41.28 6.79 2.28
CA HIS A 254 -41.81 8.09 1.88
C HIS A 254 -42.70 7.98 0.63
N LEU A 255 -42.24 7.23 -0.38
CA LEU A 255 -43.02 6.93 -1.58
C LEU A 255 -44.31 6.12 -1.28
N ALA A 256 -44.27 5.22 -0.29
CA ALA A 256 -45.39 4.35 0.07
C ALA A 256 -46.45 5.03 0.99
N GLY A 257 -46.14 6.14 1.65
CA GLY A 257 -47.06 6.86 2.55
C GLY A 257 -48.17 7.64 1.83
N LEU A 258 -48.20 7.64 0.50
CA LEU A 258 -49.09 8.46 -0.30
C LEU A 258 -50.37 7.69 -0.71
N LYS A 259 -51.43 7.77 0.12
CA LYS A 259 -52.80 7.44 -0.33
C LYS A 259 -53.37 8.63 -1.09
N VAL A 260 -53.47 8.50 -2.42
CA VAL A 260 -54.21 9.44 -3.27
C VAL A 260 -55.70 9.13 -3.12
N TYR A 261 -56.44 10.01 -2.46
CA TYR A 261 -57.90 9.97 -2.52
C TYR A 261 -58.33 10.69 -3.79
N ASN A 262 -59.05 10.00 -4.68
CA ASN A 262 -59.65 10.61 -5.85
C ASN A 262 -60.83 11.44 -5.37
N VAL A 263 -60.67 12.77 -5.33
CA VAL A 263 -61.75 13.71 -5.02
C VAL A 263 -62.36 14.19 -6.33
N ASP A 264 -62.91 13.27 -7.11
CA ASP A 264 -63.78 13.61 -8.23
C ASP A 264 -64.88 12.54 -8.33
N GLY A 265 -66.13 12.99 -8.21
CA GLY A 265 -67.32 12.17 -8.40
C GLY A 265 -67.38 11.58 -9.82
N PRO A 266 -68.25 10.59 -10.05
CA PRO A 266 -68.24 9.83 -11.29
C PRO A 266 -68.76 10.68 -12.45
N GLY A 267 -67.83 11.27 -13.22
CA GLY A 267 -68.09 11.81 -14.54
C GLY A 267 -67.35 13.09 -14.85
N ASN A 268 -66.19 12.99 -15.51
CA ASN A 268 -66.04 13.50 -16.88
C ASN A 268 -64.66 13.14 -17.46
N ASN A 269 -64.60 13.01 -18.79
CA ASN A 269 -63.41 12.65 -19.57
C ASN A 269 -62.23 13.63 -19.37
N ALA A 270 -61.15 13.21 -18.70
CA ALA A 270 -59.91 13.98 -18.58
C ALA A 270 -58.65 13.12 -18.80
N THR A 271 -58.56 12.41 -19.92
CA THR A 271 -57.53 11.38 -20.17
C THR A 271 -56.19 11.86 -20.74
N ALA A 272 -55.95 13.17 -20.89
CA ALA A 272 -54.64 13.69 -21.37
C ALA A 272 -54.04 14.80 -20.49
N GLY A 273 -54.87 15.71 -19.95
CA GLY A 273 -54.43 16.80 -19.07
C GLY A 273 -54.04 16.32 -17.67
N GLN A 274 -54.77 15.36 -17.10
CA GLN A 274 -54.44 14.75 -15.80
C GLN A 274 -53.11 14.00 -15.84
N SER A 275 -52.78 13.31 -16.94
CA SER A 275 -51.49 12.64 -17.10
C SER A 275 -50.32 13.63 -17.14
N ARG A 276 -50.46 14.76 -17.84
CA ARG A 276 -49.40 15.78 -17.92
C ARG A 276 -49.25 16.55 -16.61
N ALA A 277 -50.35 16.83 -15.91
CA ALA A 277 -50.34 17.42 -14.56
C ALA A 277 -49.78 16.45 -13.50
N MET A 278 -50.10 15.15 -13.58
CA MET A 278 -49.49 14.12 -12.74
C MET A 278 -48.00 13.96 -13.01
N ILE A 279 -47.57 13.99 -14.28
CA ILE A 279 -46.14 13.91 -14.65
C ILE A 279 -45.39 15.16 -14.17
N ALA A 280 -45.97 16.36 -14.31
CA ALA A 280 -45.38 17.60 -13.81
C ALA A 280 -45.37 17.68 -12.27
N ALA A 281 -46.41 17.18 -11.60
CA ALA A 281 -46.46 17.07 -10.15
C ALA A 281 -45.48 16.01 -9.63
N ALA A 282 -45.32 14.87 -10.33
CA ALA A 282 -44.33 13.85 -10.03
C ALA A 282 -42.89 14.37 -10.24
N ALA A 283 -42.65 15.20 -11.27
CA ALA A 283 -41.37 15.85 -11.50
C ALA A 283 -41.03 16.85 -10.38
N ARG A 284 -41.94 17.78 -10.03
CA ARG A 284 -41.74 18.72 -8.92
C ARG A 284 -41.61 18.02 -7.56
N ARG A 285 -42.27 16.87 -7.37
CA ARG A 285 -42.16 16.06 -6.15
C ARG A 285 -40.88 15.24 -6.10
N ARG A 286 -40.32 14.82 -7.24
CA ARG A 286 -39.01 14.16 -7.30
C ARG A 286 -37.89 15.10 -6.81
N ASP A 287 -37.97 16.37 -7.17
CA ASP A 287 -37.05 17.41 -6.68
C ASP A 287 -37.25 17.70 -5.18
N THR A 288 -38.50 17.66 -4.70
CA THR A 288 -38.83 17.82 -3.27
C THR A 288 -38.36 16.63 -2.43
N SER A 289 -38.51 15.41 -2.95
CA SER A 289 -38.10 14.15 -2.29
C SER A 289 -36.59 14.07 -2.04
N HIS A 290 -35.76 14.63 -2.94
CA HIS A 290 -34.31 14.72 -2.72
C HIS A 290 -33.97 15.63 -1.52
N ASN A 291 -34.72 16.72 -1.35
CA ASN A 291 -34.55 17.64 -0.22
C ASN A 291 -35.00 16.99 1.10
N GLU A 292 -36.07 16.20 1.08
CA GLU A 292 -36.54 15.44 2.26
C GLU A 292 -35.54 14.36 2.71
N LEU A 293 -34.88 13.66 1.78
CA LEU A 293 -33.83 12.69 2.13
C LEU A 293 -32.66 13.35 2.87
N TYR A 294 -32.26 14.54 2.43
CA TYR A 294 -31.23 15.34 3.11
C TYR A 294 -31.66 15.70 4.54
N TYR A 295 -32.90 16.17 4.74
CA TYR A 295 -33.41 16.48 6.08
C TYR A 295 -33.51 15.24 6.98
N GLU A 296 -33.91 14.08 6.44
CA GLU A 296 -33.95 12.83 7.20
C GLU A 296 -32.56 12.33 7.62
N GLU A 297 -31.55 12.54 6.77
CA GLU A 297 -30.15 12.27 7.08
C GLU A 297 -29.66 13.20 8.18
N ALA A 298 -29.90 14.52 8.05
CA ALA A 298 -29.57 15.49 9.08
C ALA A 298 -30.27 15.19 10.43
N ASP A 299 -31.52 14.74 10.40
CA ASP A 299 -32.26 14.30 11.59
C ASP A 299 -31.70 13.01 12.18
N HIS A 300 -31.25 12.06 11.33
CA HIS A 300 -30.56 10.86 11.78
C HIS A 300 -29.24 11.21 12.46
N GLU A 301 -28.43 12.08 11.87
CA GLU A 301 -27.20 12.58 12.49
C GLU A 301 -27.47 13.28 13.82
N ARG A 302 -28.53 14.11 13.89
CA ARG A 302 -28.94 14.77 15.13
C ARG A 302 -29.31 13.73 16.19
N ARG A 303 -30.03 12.66 15.83
CA ARG A 303 -30.32 11.54 16.73
C ARG A 303 -29.05 10.84 17.17
N VAL A 304 -28.12 10.55 16.27
CA VAL A 304 -26.82 9.93 16.59
C VAL A 304 -26.02 10.82 17.55
N ARG A 305 -25.88 12.11 17.28
CA ARG A 305 -25.21 13.09 18.16
C ARG A 305 -25.85 13.15 19.55
N LYS A 306 -27.19 13.18 19.62
CA LYS A 306 -27.92 13.15 20.90
C LYS A 306 -27.69 11.85 21.68
N ARG A 307 -27.64 10.70 21.00
CA ARG A 307 -27.36 9.40 21.64
C ARG A 307 -25.89 9.30 22.08
N LYS A 308 -24.95 9.80 21.26
CA LYS A 308 -23.52 9.89 21.57
C LYS A 308 -23.29 10.71 22.84
N ALA A 309 -23.86 11.91 22.92
CA ALA A 309 -23.73 12.76 24.11
C ALA A 309 -24.23 12.06 25.39
N ARG A 310 -25.40 11.40 25.31
CA ARG A 310 -25.96 10.64 26.44
C ARG A 310 -25.09 9.44 26.84
N LEU A 311 -24.48 8.78 25.87
CA LEU A 311 -23.57 7.67 26.12
C LEU A 311 -22.29 8.15 26.80
N VAL A 312 -21.70 9.25 26.33
CA VAL A 312 -20.50 9.84 26.94
C VAL A 312 -20.74 10.16 28.41
N VAL A 313 -21.83 10.88 28.72
CA VAL A 313 -22.17 11.23 30.11
C VAL A 313 -22.39 9.99 30.98
N ALA A 314 -23.18 9.02 30.50
CA ALA A 314 -23.46 7.80 31.27
C ALA A 314 -22.19 6.97 31.55
N VAL A 315 -21.24 6.96 30.62
CA VAL A 315 -19.96 6.25 30.79
C VAL A 315 -19.01 7.02 31.70
N GLU A 316 -18.97 8.35 31.62
CA GLU A 316 -18.20 9.17 32.56
C GLU A 316 -18.69 8.98 34.00
N GLU A 317 -20.01 9.07 34.23
CA GLU A 317 -20.63 8.81 35.54
C GLU A 317 -20.29 7.40 36.05
N ALA A 318 -20.42 6.38 35.20
CA ALA A 318 -20.10 5.01 35.55
C ALA A 318 -18.62 4.80 35.95
N PHE A 319 -17.67 5.41 35.24
CA PHE A 319 -16.25 5.34 35.59
C PHE A 319 -15.91 6.16 36.84
N THR A 320 -16.62 7.26 37.12
CA THR A 320 -16.48 7.94 38.43
C THR A 320 -16.95 7.04 39.58
N HIS A 321 -17.97 6.20 39.35
CA HIS A 321 -18.40 5.20 40.31
C HIS A 321 -17.33 4.11 40.53
N VAL A 322 -16.69 3.60 39.47
CA VAL A 322 -15.52 2.69 39.58
C VAL A 322 -14.47 3.30 40.51
N ARG A 323 -14.08 4.55 40.23
CA ARG A 323 -12.98 5.21 40.94
C ARG A 323 -13.30 5.44 42.41
N ARG A 324 -14.55 5.82 42.73
CA ARG A 324 -15.00 5.94 44.13
C ARG A 324 -14.97 4.60 44.84
N MET A 325 -15.46 3.53 44.20
CA MET A 325 -15.38 2.18 44.78
C MET A 325 -13.92 1.76 45.00
N GLN A 326 -13.02 2.02 44.06
CA GLN A 326 -11.59 1.73 44.24
C GLN A 326 -10.95 2.54 45.39
N GLU A 327 -11.33 3.82 45.55
CA GLU A 327 -10.86 4.67 46.65
C GLU A 327 -11.44 4.25 48.01
N GLU A 328 -12.64 3.66 48.04
CA GLU A 328 -13.27 3.08 49.23
C GLU A 328 -12.65 1.72 49.60
N GLU A 329 -12.36 0.88 48.61
CA GLU A 329 -11.66 -0.40 48.80
C GLU A 329 -10.22 -0.20 49.29
N LEU A 330 -9.52 0.85 48.83
CA LEU A 330 -8.17 1.18 49.31
C LEU A 330 -8.14 1.54 50.82
N LYS A 331 -9.28 1.97 51.39
CA LYS A 331 -9.41 2.28 52.82
C LYS A 331 -9.76 1.07 53.68
N LYS A 332 -10.12 -0.07 53.07
CA LYS A 332 -10.46 -1.31 53.78
C LYS A 332 -9.20 -2.17 54.02
N PRO A 333 -9.16 -2.98 55.10
CA PRO A 333 -8.02 -3.87 55.37
C PRO A 333 -7.82 -4.88 54.24
N PRO A 334 -6.57 -5.35 54.00
CA PRO A 334 -6.20 -6.18 52.86
C PRO A 334 -6.80 -7.58 53.00
N GLY A 335 -7.99 -7.79 52.45
CA GLY A 335 -8.66 -9.09 52.48
C GLY A 335 -9.67 -9.34 51.37
N GLU A 336 -10.20 -8.29 50.73
CA GLU A 336 -11.29 -8.43 49.76
C GLU A 336 -11.12 -7.46 48.58
N VAL A 337 -10.09 -7.68 47.77
CA VAL A 337 -9.90 -6.90 46.53
C VAL A 337 -10.92 -7.39 45.50
N MET A 338 -11.89 -6.55 45.14
CA MET A 338 -12.90 -6.85 44.12
C MET A 338 -12.25 -7.21 42.76
N ASP A 339 -12.70 -8.30 42.13
CA ASP A 339 -12.24 -8.70 40.79
C ASP A 339 -12.68 -7.62 39.77
N PRO A 340 -11.78 -7.09 38.91
CA PRO A 340 -12.13 -6.15 37.85
C PRO A 340 -13.32 -6.58 36.96
N ARG A 341 -13.57 -7.89 36.84
CA ARG A 341 -14.75 -8.41 36.14
C ARG A 341 -16.06 -8.17 36.90
N GLU A 342 -16.04 -8.31 38.22
CA GLU A 342 -17.18 -8.05 39.09
C GLU A 342 -17.51 -6.54 39.11
N ALA A 343 -16.48 -5.70 39.21
CA ALA A 343 -16.63 -4.24 39.08
C ALA A 343 -17.26 -3.84 37.73
N ALA A 344 -16.83 -4.48 36.63
CA ALA A 344 -17.41 -4.25 35.32
C ALA A 344 -18.90 -4.67 35.25
N GLN A 345 -19.25 -5.82 35.84
CA GLN A 345 -20.64 -6.31 35.87
C GLN A 345 -21.55 -5.42 36.72
N ALA A 346 -21.07 -4.92 37.86
CA ALA A 346 -21.83 -4.04 38.75
C ALA A 346 -22.19 -2.70 38.08
N ILE A 347 -21.30 -2.17 37.24
CA ILE A 347 -21.43 -0.83 36.68
C ILE A 347 -22.09 -0.84 35.31
N PHE A 348 -21.95 -1.94 34.55
CA PHE A 348 -22.53 -2.06 33.20
C PHE A 348 -24.02 -1.66 33.10
N PRO A 349 -24.93 -2.03 34.03
CA PRO A 349 -26.34 -1.63 33.97
C PRO A 349 -26.57 -0.11 33.88
N SER A 350 -25.71 0.70 34.51
CA SER A 350 -25.83 2.18 34.52
C SER A 350 -25.64 2.79 33.11
N MET A 351 -24.79 2.19 32.28
CA MET A 351 -24.47 2.66 30.93
C MET A 351 -25.14 1.83 29.81
N ALA A 352 -25.59 0.60 30.10
CA ALA A 352 -26.07 -0.37 29.11
C ALA A 352 -27.19 0.17 28.21
N ARG A 353 -28.17 0.87 28.79
CA ARG A 353 -29.30 1.44 28.04
C ARG A 353 -28.85 2.53 27.07
N ALA A 354 -27.90 3.37 27.47
CA ALA A 354 -27.35 4.42 26.63
C ALA A 354 -26.55 3.82 25.47
N LEU A 355 -25.72 2.81 25.77
CA LEU A 355 -24.90 2.09 24.80
C LEU A 355 -25.73 1.33 23.77
N GLN A 356 -26.69 0.51 24.21
CA GLN A 356 -27.58 -0.23 23.31
C GLN A 356 -28.40 0.69 22.41
N LYS A 357 -28.89 1.83 22.93
CA LYS A 357 -29.61 2.82 22.11
C LYS A 357 -28.71 3.45 21.06
N TYR A 358 -27.46 3.72 21.41
CA TYR A 358 -26.47 4.21 20.45
C TYR A 358 -26.21 3.17 19.36
N LEU A 359 -25.82 1.94 19.74
CA LEU A 359 -25.51 0.83 18.83
C LEU A 359 -26.68 0.47 17.89
N ARG A 360 -27.93 0.55 18.36
CA ARG A 360 -29.11 0.34 17.51
C ARG A 360 -29.32 1.49 16.51
N THR A 361 -29.06 2.72 16.93
CA THR A 361 -29.21 3.91 16.07
C THR A 361 -28.14 3.93 14.98
N THR A 362 -26.93 3.46 15.29
CA THR A 362 -25.80 3.28 14.35
C THR A 362 -25.79 1.92 13.64
N ARG A 363 -26.75 1.03 13.97
CA ARG A 363 -26.87 -0.34 13.41
C ARG A 363 -25.61 -1.21 13.60
N GLN A 364 -24.90 -1.03 14.71
CA GLN A 364 -23.68 -1.76 15.08
C GLN A 364 -23.94 -2.93 16.06
N GLN A 365 -25.20 -3.25 16.37
CA GLN A 365 -25.57 -4.29 17.35
C GLN A 365 -25.02 -5.69 17.04
N HIS A 366 -24.79 -6.01 15.76
CA HIS A 366 -24.25 -7.30 15.33
C HIS A 366 -22.74 -7.43 15.58
N CYS A 367 -22.05 -6.30 15.74
CA CYS A 367 -20.61 -6.24 15.95
C CYS A 367 -20.22 -6.39 17.43
N HIS A 368 -21.14 -6.15 18.36
CA HIS A 368 -20.85 -6.07 19.79
C HIS A 368 -21.84 -6.90 20.60
N SER A 369 -21.40 -8.08 21.06
CA SER A 369 -22.16 -8.87 22.03
C SER A 369 -22.03 -8.28 23.44
N MET A 370 -22.99 -8.58 24.31
CA MET A 370 -22.94 -8.15 25.72
C MET A 370 -21.68 -8.66 26.43
N GLU A 371 -21.29 -9.91 26.18
CA GLU A 371 -20.08 -10.53 26.73
C GLU A 371 -18.80 -9.81 26.25
N SER A 372 -18.72 -9.45 24.97
CA SER A 372 -17.59 -8.70 24.41
C SER A 372 -17.46 -7.32 25.06
N ILE A 373 -18.59 -6.64 25.28
CA ILE A 373 -18.62 -5.32 25.93
C ILE A 373 -18.16 -5.42 27.39
N GLN A 374 -18.66 -6.40 28.14
CA GLN A 374 -18.26 -6.61 29.53
C GLN A 374 -16.79 -7.00 29.66
N LYS A 375 -16.29 -7.85 28.75
CA LYS A 375 -14.87 -8.22 28.68
C LYS A 375 -13.99 -6.99 28.40
N HIS A 376 -14.41 -6.12 27.48
CA HIS A 376 -13.68 -4.88 27.20
C HIS A 376 -13.74 -3.92 28.39
N LEU A 377 -14.88 -3.78 29.06
CA LEU A 377 -15.03 -2.95 30.26
C LEU A 377 -14.12 -3.44 31.39
N ALA A 378 -14.09 -4.74 31.66
CA ALA A 378 -13.17 -5.35 32.62
C ALA A 378 -11.71 -5.05 32.26
N PHE A 379 -11.34 -5.21 30.98
CA PHE A 379 -10.01 -4.87 30.49
C PHE A 379 -9.66 -3.38 30.71
N CYS A 380 -10.61 -2.45 30.48
CA CYS A 380 -10.43 -1.03 30.78
C CYS A 380 -10.19 -0.75 32.26
N ILE A 381 -10.94 -1.41 33.15
CA ILE A 381 -10.79 -1.26 34.60
C ILE A 381 -9.43 -1.82 35.06
N THR A 382 -9.03 -3.01 34.58
CA THR A 382 -7.75 -3.63 34.94
C THR A 382 -6.55 -2.76 34.58
N HIS A 383 -6.61 -1.99 33.48
CA HIS A 383 -5.51 -1.15 33.00
C HIS A 383 -5.68 0.33 33.36
N ASN A 384 -6.61 0.68 34.25
CA ASN A 384 -6.91 2.07 34.65
C ASN A 384 -7.13 3.01 33.44
N MET A 385 -7.81 2.51 32.41
CA MET A 385 -8.09 3.30 31.21
C MET A 385 -9.18 4.33 31.46
N THR A 386 -9.13 5.43 30.71
CA THR A 386 -10.13 6.50 30.82
C THR A 386 -11.48 6.09 30.22
N PRO A 387 -12.59 6.74 30.61
CA PRO A 387 -13.91 6.48 30.02
C PRO A 387 -13.91 6.71 28.49
N LYS A 388 -13.09 7.66 28.02
CA LYS A 388 -12.89 7.94 26.59
C LYS A 388 -12.25 6.76 25.86
N ALA A 389 -11.26 6.09 26.46
CA ALA A 389 -10.60 4.93 25.87
C ALA A 389 -11.54 3.73 25.73
N PHE A 390 -12.47 3.52 26.68
CA PHE A 390 -13.54 2.52 26.52
C PHE A 390 -14.48 2.87 25.35
N LEU A 391 -14.86 4.16 25.26
CA LEU A 391 -15.80 4.65 24.25
C LEU A 391 -15.23 4.60 22.82
N GLU A 392 -13.91 4.73 22.63
CA GLU A 392 -13.24 4.60 21.33
C GLU A 392 -13.73 3.36 20.57
N SER A 393 -13.76 2.18 21.21
CA SER A 393 -14.17 0.92 20.58
C SER A 393 -15.59 0.89 19.98
N TYR A 394 -16.46 1.84 20.35
CA TYR A 394 -17.84 1.95 19.87
C TYR A 394 -18.09 3.21 19.05
N LEU A 395 -17.42 4.32 19.38
CA LEU A 395 -17.61 5.62 18.74
C LEU A 395 -16.81 5.75 17.45
N THR A 396 -15.63 5.13 17.39
CA THR A 396 -14.80 5.04 16.20
C THR A 396 -14.86 3.60 15.70
N PRO A 397 -15.45 3.33 14.52
CA PRO A 397 -15.46 1.97 13.98
C PRO A 397 -14.01 1.53 13.76
N GLY A 398 -13.56 0.56 14.55
CA GLY A 398 -12.20 0.07 14.52
C GLY A 398 -11.86 -0.69 13.22
N PRO A 399 -10.58 -1.09 13.05
CA PRO A 399 -10.15 -1.89 11.90
C PRO A 399 -11.05 -3.10 11.68
N THR A 400 -11.31 -3.41 10.41
CA THR A 400 -12.09 -4.59 10.02
C THR A 400 -11.64 -5.90 10.69
N LEU A 401 -10.36 -6.03 11.05
CA LEU A 401 -9.80 -7.17 11.79
C LEU A 401 -10.36 -7.36 13.21
N GLN A 402 -10.85 -6.31 13.87
CA GLN A 402 -11.34 -6.38 15.26
C GLN A 402 -12.67 -7.13 15.40
N TYR A 403 -13.44 -7.30 14.33
CA TYR A 403 -14.83 -7.74 14.39
C TYR A 403 -15.07 -9.22 13.99
N GLY A 404 -14.04 -10.06 14.12
CA GLY A 404 -14.24 -11.50 14.41
C GLY A 404 -14.22 -12.48 13.23
N ARG A 405 -13.50 -13.57 13.52
CA ARG A 405 -13.17 -14.86 12.86
C ARG A 405 -14.10 -15.47 11.79
N GLU A 406 -15.38 -15.12 11.72
CA GLU A 406 -16.38 -15.81 10.89
C GLU A 406 -16.52 -15.23 9.47
N ARG A 407 -15.85 -14.12 9.15
CA ARG A 407 -15.79 -13.59 7.77
C ARG A 407 -14.73 -14.28 6.91
N TRP A 408 -14.54 -15.59 7.06
CA TRP A 408 -13.56 -16.37 6.27
C TRP A 408 -13.81 -16.29 4.75
N MET A 409 -15.03 -15.96 4.31
CA MET A 409 -15.34 -15.68 2.90
C MET A 409 -14.92 -14.27 2.42
N ALA A 410 -14.57 -13.34 3.32
CA ALA A 410 -13.95 -12.06 2.94
C ALA A 410 -12.49 -12.20 2.46
N SER A 411 -11.93 -13.42 2.50
CA SER A 411 -10.57 -13.72 2.01
C SER A 411 -10.49 -13.90 0.49
N GLN A 412 -11.61 -13.99 -0.23
CA GLN A 412 -11.60 -14.10 -1.69
C GLN A 412 -11.77 -12.73 -2.35
N TRP A 413 -10.65 -12.20 -2.84
CA TRP A 413 -10.61 -10.96 -3.61
C TRP A 413 -10.29 -11.26 -5.06
N THR A 414 -11.03 -10.62 -5.97
CA THR A 414 -10.78 -10.67 -7.40
C THR A 414 -10.24 -9.33 -7.87
N LEU A 415 -9.09 -9.35 -8.52
CA LEU A 415 -8.44 -8.16 -9.04
C LEU A 415 -8.83 -7.96 -10.50
N VAL A 416 -9.48 -6.83 -10.78
CA VAL A 416 -9.96 -6.43 -12.10
C VAL A 416 -9.20 -5.17 -12.51
N SER A 417 -8.51 -5.19 -13.64
CA SER A 417 -7.79 -4.03 -14.17
C SER A 417 -7.88 -4.04 -15.70
N GLU A 418 -7.98 -2.86 -16.31
CA GLU A 418 -7.92 -2.70 -17.76
C GLU A 418 -6.48 -2.91 -18.27
N ALA A 419 -5.49 -2.47 -17.48
CA ALA A 419 -4.09 -2.73 -17.75
C ALA A 419 -3.72 -4.16 -17.35
N SER A 420 -2.68 -4.71 -17.98
CA SER A 420 -2.18 -6.03 -17.60
C SER A 420 -1.85 -6.03 -16.10
N VAL A 421 -2.40 -6.97 -15.34
CA VAL A 421 -2.31 -6.93 -13.86
C VAL A 421 -0.88 -7.03 -13.30
N THR A 422 0.06 -7.29 -14.18
CA THR A 422 1.47 -7.53 -13.92
C THR A 422 2.35 -6.40 -14.42
N SER A 423 1.80 -5.43 -15.17
CA SER A 423 2.52 -4.20 -15.46
C SER A 423 2.79 -3.44 -14.18
N SER A 424 3.84 -2.63 -14.21
CA SER A 424 4.12 -1.66 -13.16
C SER A 424 2.95 -0.70 -13.00
N LEU A 425 2.75 -0.21 -11.77
CA LEU A 425 1.90 0.93 -11.49
C LEU A 425 2.37 2.10 -12.36
N ARG A 426 1.42 2.81 -12.96
CA ARG A 426 1.69 4.04 -13.72
C ARG A 426 0.84 5.15 -13.13
N ASP A 427 1.16 6.38 -13.50
CA ASP A 427 0.30 7.50 -13.18
C ASP A 427 -1.06 7.33 -13.87
N GLY A 428 -2.14 7.65 -13.15
CA GLY A 428 -3.50 7.55 -13.65
C GLY A 428 -4.06 6.12 -13.80
N THR A 429 -3.35 5.08 -13.34
CA THR A 429 -3.90 3.72 -13.40
C THR A 429 -5.06 3.55 -12.42
N ALA A 430 -6.12 2.90 -12.89
CA ALA A 430 -7.25 2.51 -12.06
C ALA A 430 -7.44 0.99 -12.11
N PHE A 431 -7.72 0.40 -10.95
CA PHE A 431 -8.06 -1.02 -10.85
C PHE A 431 -9.01 -1.25 -9.68
N LEU A 432 -9.67 -2.40 -9.68
CA LEU A 432 -10.76 -2.72 -8.79
C LEU A 432 -10.49 -4.04 -8.08
N LEU A 433 -10.66 -4.04 -6.77
CA LEU A 433 -10.57 -5.22 -5.91
C LEU A 433 -11.99 -5.58 -5.51
N LYS A 434 -12.54 -6.65 -6.08
CA LYS A 434 -13.91 -7.07 -5.86
C LYS A 434 -13.96 -8.18 -4.81
N CYS A 435 -14.73 -7.93 -3.77
CA CYS A 435 -15.18 -8.90 -2.77
C CYS A 435 -16.65 -9.27 -3.08
N ILE A 436 -17.22 -10.23 -2.36
CA ILE A 436 -18.59 -10.71 -2.55
C ILE A 436 -19.61 -9.58 -2.39
N ASP A 437 -19.44 -8.75 -1.36
CA ASP A 437 -20.44 -7.74 -0.96
C ASP A 437 -20.15 -6.33 -1.50
N PHE A 438 -18.89 -6.00 -1.79
CA PHE A 438 -18.46 -4.67 -2.19
C PHE A 438 -17.15 -4.73 -2.99
N SER A 439 -16.73 -3.60 -3.55
CA SER A 439 -15.42 -3.48 -4.21
C SER A 439 -14.65 -2.24 -3.77
N LEU A 440 -13.33 -2.35 -3.76
CA LEU A 440 -12.43 -1.22 -3.59
C LEU A 440 -12.00 -0.73 -4.97
N VAL A 441 -12.31 0.52 -5.27
CA VAL A 441 -11.83 1.21 -6.46
C VAL A 441 -10.52 1.91 -6.09
N VAL A 442 -9.46 1.55 -6.78
CA VAL A 442 -8.12 2.05 -6.56
C VAL A 442 -7.74 2.96 -7.71
N THR A 443 -7.26 4.15 -7.40
CA THR A 443 -6.74 5.13 -8.37
C THR A 443 -5.35 5.57 -7.96
N THR A 444 -4.45 5.71 -8.93
CA THR A 444 -3.04 6.02 -8.67
C THR A 444 -2.67 7.37 -9.24
N LYS A 445 -1.87 8.11 -8.47
CA LYS A 445 -1.26 9.37 -8.89
C LYS A 445 0.23 9.36 -8.59
N GLY A 446 1.06 9.84 -9.51
CA GLY A 446 2.48 10.06 -9.29
C GLY A 446 2.70 11.13 -8.21
N ILE A 447 3.64 10.88 -7.30
CA ILE A 447 4.07 11.91 -6.34
C ILE A 447 4.90 12.94 -7.12
N PRO A 448 4.58 14.24 -7.03
CA PRO A 448 5.31 15.27 -7.76
C PRO A 448 6.75 15.41 -7.23
N TYR A 449 7.65 15.89 -8.07
CA TYR A 449 8.99 16.28 -7.64
C TYR A 449 8.90 17.52 -6.74
N ILE A 450 9.29 17.37 -5.47
CA ILE A 450 9.28 18.45 -4.49
C ILE A 450 10.67 19.10 -4.47
N LYS A 451 10.75 20.35 -4.91
CA LYS A 451 11.94 21.21 -4.75
C LYS A 451 11.72 22.13 -3.55
N LEU A 452 12.48 21.91 -2.48
CA LEU A 452 12.48 22.79 -1.31
C LEU A 452 13.58 23.85 -1.49
N SER A 453 13.23 25.12 -1.34
CA SER A 453 14.19 26.23 -1.21
C SER A 453 14.17 26.74 0.22
N GLU A 454 15.34 26.91 0.82
CA GLU A 454 15.49 27.46 2.16
C GLU A 454 15.89 28.92 2.07
N GLU A 455 15.16 29.80 2.76
CA GLU A 455 15.50 31.20 2.92
C GLU A 455 15.72 31.49 4.40
N PHE A 456 16.92 31.92 4.76
CA PHE A 456 17.25 32.31 6.12
C PHE A 456 16.83 33.78 6.34
N ILE A 457 15.81 33.98 7.16
CA ILE A 457 15.37 35.31 7.58
C ILE A 457 16.19 35.71 8.81
N ASP A 458 17.06 36.71 8.68
CA ASP A 458 17.82 37.26 9.81
C ASP A 458 16.84 37.78 10.89
N PRO A 459 16.94 37.37 12.16
CA PRO A 459 16.10 37.88 13.25
C PRO A 459 16.15 39.42 13.41
N LYS A 460 17.15 40.10 12.84
CA LYS A 460 17.20 41.58 12.78
C LYS A 460 16.26 42.20 11.75
N SER A 461 15.82 41.45 10.74
CA SER A 461 14.89 41.93 9.70
C SER A 461 13.47 42.21 10.23
N HIS A 462 13.12 41.65 11.39
CA HIS A 462 11.86 41.93 12.10
C HIS A 462 11.95 43.13 13.08
N LYS A 463 13.06 43.88 13.09
CA LYS A 463 13.18 45.10 13.89
C LYS A 463 12.52 46.26 13.15
N PHE A 464 11.26 46.54 13.48
CA PHE A 464 10.60 47.76 13.05
C PHE A 464 11.17 48.95 13.82
N VAL A 465 11.78 49.90 13.11
CA VAL A 465 12.15 51.20 13.69
C VAL A 465 10.90 52.05 13.70
N LEU A 466 10.29 52.21 14.88
CA LEU A 466 9.16 53.11 15.09
C LEU A 466 9.69 54.55 15.05
N ARG A 467 9.69 55.17 13.86
CA ARG A 467 9.98 56.59 13.72
C ARG A 467 8.75 57.37 14.19
N LEU A 468 8.74 57.78 15.46
CA LEU A 468 7.88 58.89 15.87
C LEU A 468 8.37 60.14 15.13
N GLN A 469 7.61 60.59 14.13
CA GLN A 469 7.72 61.96 13.67
C GLN A 469 7.19 62.84 14.81
N SER A 470 8.10 63.43 15.58
CA SER A 470 7.79 64.54 16.47
C SER A 470 7.61 65.81 15.63
N GLU A 471 6.56 65.83 14.81
CA GLU A 471 6.06 67.04 14.17
C GLU A 471 4.66 67.33 14.71
N THR A 472 4.61 67.63 15.99
CA THR A 472 3.77 68.72 16.51
C THR A 472 4.57 69.45 17.57
N SER A 473 5.35 70.42 17.12
CA SER A 473 5.72 71.56 17.94
C SER A 473 4.44 72.36 18.26
N VAL A 474 3.98 72.33 19.51
CA VAL A 474 3.58 73.47 20.37
C VAL A 474 3.61 72.98 21.82
#